data_AF-A0A927N427-F1
#
_entry.id   AF-A0A927N427-F1
#
_cell.length_a   1.000
_cell.length_b   1.000
_cell.length_c   1.000
_cell.angle_alpha   90.00
_cell.angle_beta   90.00
_cell.angle_gamma   90.00
#
_symmetry.space_group_name_H-M   'P 1'
#
loop_
_entity.id
_entity.type
_entity.pdbx_description
1 polymer ?
#
loop_
_entity_poly.entity_id
_entity_poly.type
_entity_poly.pdbx_seq_one_letter_code
_entity_poly.pdbx_strand_id
1 'polypeptide(L)'
;MVNDTTRLLGLDGLAVVGVADDPDGPVVHLVTADEWARYCPDCGTQARRSKGRRVTRPRDLPVGGRRPRLVWAKRRWRCDEPACRRRSFTESVPAVPPRKRPTTRLRAAAGAAVADQGRTVVQAARDHALSWPVVAAAFTSHARAVLPAQPEPVQVLGIDEIRRGRPRWIPDEVRGVWQTAVDRWHVTWAPRRPLISLSPHL
;
A
#
# COMPACT_ATOMS: atom_id res chain seq x y z
N MET A 1 -20.34 -18.17 11.16
CA MET A 1 -19.47 -19.14 11.87
C MET A 1 -18.04 -18.68 11.71
N VAL A 2 -17.46 -18.07 12.74
CA VAL A 2 -16.05 -17.66 12.74
C VAL A 2 -15.25 -18.87 13.21
N ASN A 3 -14.45 -19.47 12.33
CA ASN A 3 -13.53 -20.55 12.70
C ASN A 3 -12.35 -19.93 13.47
N ASP A 4 -11.81 -20.58 14.51
CA ASP A 4 -10.66 -20.09 15.28
C ASP A 4 -9.45 -19.77 14.39
N THR A 5 -9.28 -20.51 13.29
CA THR A 5 -8.24 -20.24 12.28
C THR A 5 -8.41 -18.88 11.58
N THR A 6 -9.65 -18.38 11.44
CA THR A 6 -9.90 -17.02 10.94
C THR A 6 -9.44 -15.97 11.94
N ARG A 7 -9.71 -16.19 13.23
CA ARG A 7 -9.33 -15.24 14.29
C ARG A 7 -7.80 -15.14 14.39
N LEU A 8 -7.11 -16.27 14.25
CA LEU A 8 -5.65 -16.32 14.19
C LEU A 8 -5.09 -15.48 13.04
N LEU A 9 -5.75 -15.50 11.87
CA LEU A 9 -5.34 -14.69 10.73
C LEU A 9 -5.81 -13.23 10.83
N GLY A 10 -6.73 -12.84 11.72
CA GLY A 10 -7.22 -11.46 11.81
C GLY A 10 -7.78 -10.91 10.49
N LEU A 11 -8.43 -11.76 9.70
CA LEU A 11 -9.05 -11.41 8.41
C LEU A 11 -10.57 -11.46 8.53
N ASP A 12 -11.14 -10.44 9.19
CA ASP A 12 -12.58 -10.36 9.44
C ASP A 12 -13.40 -10.44 8.15
N GLY A 13 -14.50 -11.18 8.26
CA GLY A 13 -15.39 -11.47 7.13
C GLY A 13 -14.94 -12.62 6.23
N LEU A 14 -13.78 -13.26 6.49
CA LEU A 14 -13.32 -14.44 5.77
C LEU A 14 -13.27 -15.68 6.67
N ALA A 15 -13.66 -16.84 6.15
CA ALA A 15 -13.50 -18.13 6.82
C ALA A 15 -12.37 -18.93 6.17
N VAL A 16 -11.47 -19.49 6.99
CA VAL A 16 -10.53 -20.52 6.53
C VAL A 16 -11.27 -21.85 6.37
N VAL A 17 -11.20 -22.42 5.18
CA VAL A 17 -11.80 -23.72 4.84
C VAL A 17 -10.77 -24.82 4.58
N GLY A 18 -9.49 -24.46 4.51
CA GLY A 18 -8.40 -25.39 4.34
C GLY A 18 -7.05 -24.70 4.39
N VAL A 19 -6.05 -25.42 4.88
CA VAL A 19 -4.65 -25.00 4.88
C VAL A 19 -3.84 -26.16 4.32
N ALA A 20 -2.94 -25.87 3.39
CA ALA A 20 -2.01 -26.84 2.84
C ALA A 20 -0.58 -26.29 3.00
N ASP A 21 0.36 -27.18 3.30
CA ASP A 21 1.78 -26.86 3.22
C ASP A 21 2.24 -26.83 1.77
N ASP A 22 3.16 -25.92 1.48
CA ASP A 22 3.83 -25.79 0.20
C ASP A 22 5.26 -25.29 0.46
N PRO A 23 6.24 -25.66 -0.40
CA PRO A 23 7.64 -25.26 -0.23
C PRO A 23 7.84 -23.75 -0.06
N ASP A 24 7.00 -22.92 -0.71
CA ASP A 24 7.12 -21.45 -0.66
C ASP A 24 6.37 -20.80 0.53
N GLY A 25 5.68 -21.59 1.36
CA GLY A 25 4.83 -21.10 2.45
C GLY A 25 3.41 -21.65 2.41
N PRO A 26 2.65 -21.52 3.52
CA PRO A 26 1.34 -22.16 3.61
C PRO A 26 0.35 -21.56 2.62
N VAL A 27 -0.46 -22.42 1.98
CA VAL A 27 -1.59 -22.02 1.14
C VAL A 27 -2.85 -22.04 1.98
N VAL A 28 -3.51 -20.89 2.10
CA VAL A 28 -4.72 -20.74 2.93
C VAL A 28 -5.92 -20.54 2.03
N HIS A 29 -6.83 -21.50 2.04
CA HIS A 29 -8.08 -21.45 1.29
C HIS A 29 -9.15 -20.71 2.11
N LEU A 30 -9.69 -19.64 1.52
CA LEU A 30 -10.63 -18.74 2.17
C LEU A 30 -11.96 -18.72 1.41
N VAL A 31 -13.04 -18.59 2.16
CA VAL A 31 -14.38 -18.21 1.65
C VAL A 31 -14.89 -16.99 2.38
N THR A 32 -15.87 -16.30 1.80
CA THR A 32 -16.52 -15.18 2.47
C THR A 32 -17.44 -15.71 3.58
N ALA A 33 -17.26 -15.20 4.79
CA ALA A 33 -18.09 -15.46 5.98
C ALA A 33 -18.97 -14.26 6.37
N ASP A 34 -18.66 -13.07 5.83
CA ASP A 34 -19.46 -11.87 6.01
C ASP A 34 -20.79 -11.98 5.25
N GLU A 35 -21.89 -12.01 6.00
CA GLU A 35 -23.24 -12.08 5.42
C GLU A 35 -23.63 -10.81 4.68
N TRP A 36 -23.03 -9.66 5.01
CA TRP A 36 -23.26 -8.40 4.31
C TRP A 36 -22.65 -8.40 2.90
N ALA A 37 -21.70 -9.28 2.60
CA ALA A 37 -21.05 -9.34 1.30
C ALA A 37 -21.99 -9.73 0.14
N ARG A 38 -23.21 -10.23 0.45
CA ARG A 38 -24.28 -10.50 -0.53
C ARG A 38 -25.25 -9.33 -0.71
N TYR A 39 -25.08 -8.21 -0.01
CA TYR A 39 -25.92 -7.03 -0.18
C TYR A 39 -25.33 -6.15 -1.29
N CYS A 40 -26.19 -5.65 -2.18
CA CYS A 40 -25.75 -4.82 -3.28
C CYS A 40 -25.16 -3.51 -2.74
N PRO A 41 -23.90 -3.15 -3.08
CA PRO A 41 -23.28 -1.94 -2.55
C PRO A 41 -23.92 -0.64 -3.06
N ASP A 42 -24.74 -0.71 -4.11
CA ASP A 42 -25.36 0.47 -4.71
C ASP A 42 -26.80 0.71 -4.20
N CYS A 43 -27.56 -0.34 -3.87
CA CYS A 43 -28.98 -0.22 -3.48
C CYS A 43 -29.36 -0.98 -2.19
N GLY A 44 -28.42 -1.66 -1.54
CA GLY A 44 -28.67 -2.39 -0.30
C GLY A 44 -29.53 -3.65 -0.46
N THR A 45 -30.01 -4.00 -1.65
CA THR A 45 -30.81 -5.22 -1.83
C THR A 45 -29.98 -6.49 -1.60
N GLN A 46 -30.49 -7.39 -0.77
CA GLN A 46 -29.88 -8.69 -0.51
C GLN A 46 -29.99 -9.58 -1.77
N ALA A 47 -28.86 -9.95 -2.36
CA ALA A 47 -28.84 -10.87 -3.49
C ALA A 47 -29.12 -12.30 -3.04
N ARG A 48 -29.97 -13.01 -3.79
CA ARG A 48 -30.30 -14.44 -3.59
C ARG A 48 -29.63 -15.34 -4.63
N ARG A 49 -29.34 -14.80 -5.82
CA ARG A 49 -28.82 -15.57 -6.95
C ARG A 49 -27.32 -15.35 -7.15
N SER A 50 -26.53 -16.41 -6.95
CA SER A 50 -25.11 -16.40 -7.33
C SER A 50 -24.97 -16.63 -8.84
N LYS A 51 -24.10 -15.83 -9.47
CA LYS A 51 -23.66 -15.98 -10.88
C LYS A 51 -22.36 -16.80 -11.00
N GLY A 52 -22.01 -17.56 -9.96
CA GLY A 52 -20.77 -18.33 -9.90
C GLY A 52 -19.74 -17.74 -8.93
N ARG A 53 -18.55 -18.36 -8.93
CA ARG A 53 -17.43 -18.00 -8.04
C ARG A 53 -16.25 -17.44 -8.83
N ARG A 54 -15.44 -16.64 -8.17
CA ARG A 54 -14.15 -16.14 -8.62
C ARG A 54 -13.12 -16.41 -7.54
N VAL A 55 -11.94 -16.87 -7.95
CA VAL A 55 -10.81 -17.03 -7.04
C VAL A 55 -9.90 -15.82 -7.18
N THR A 56 -9.50 -15.24 -6.06
CA THR A 56 -8.50 -14.17 -5.97
C THR A 56 -7.41 -14.54 -4.99
N ARG A 57 -6.24 -13.92 -5.13
CA ARG A 57 -5.06 -14.23 -4.31
C ARG A 57 -4.53 -12.98 -3.61
N PRO A 58 -5.21 -12.50 -2.55
CA PRO A 58 -4.74 -11.33 -1.84
C PRO A 58 -3.39 -11.61 -1.14
N ARG A 59 -2.49 -10.61 -1.14
CA ARG A 59 -1.24 -10.65 -0.38
C ARG A 59 -1.48 -10.17 1.03
N ASP A 60 -0.79 -10.79 1.98
CA ASP A 60 -0.96 -10.49 3.39
C ASP A 60 0.37 -10.45 4.15
N LEU A 61 0.31 -10.07 5.43
CA LEU A 61 1.44 -10.08 6.34
C LEU A 61 1.96 -11.51 6.59
N PRO A 62 3.26 -11.68 6.88
CA PRO A 62 3.78 -12.96 7.38
C PRO A 62 3.07 -13.38 8.67
N VAL A 63 2.84 -14.68 8.82
CA VAL A 63 2.31 -15.32 10.03
C VAL A 63 3.30 -16.40 10.45
N GLY A 64 3.83 -16.31 11.68
CA GLY A 64 4.88 -17.23 12.14
C GLY A 64 6.14 -17.20 11.27
N GLY A 65 6.53 -16.02 10.77
CA GLY A 65 7.70 -15.84 9.90
C GLY A 65 7.52 -16.29 8.44
N ARG A 66 6.45 -17.02 8.11
CA ARG A 66 6.14 -17.48 6.76
C ARG A 66 5.06 -16.60 6.13
N ARG A 67 5.19 -16.27 4.84
CA ARG A 67 4.15 -15.52 4.12
C ARG A 67 3.09 -16.48 3.58
N PRO A 68 1.83 -16.40 4.04
CA PRO A 68 0.78 -17.25 3.52
C PRO A 68 0.38 -16.82 2.10
N ARG A 69 0.15 -17.79 1.22
CA ARG A 69 -0.48 -17.57 -0.08
C ARG A 69 -1.99 -17.75 0.09
N LEU A 70 -2.72 -16.64 0.13
CA LEU A 70 -4.17 -16.68 0.28
C LEU A 70 -4.84 -17.07 -1.04
N VAL A 71 -5.81 -17.98 -0.98
CA VAL A 71 -6.65 -18.40 -2.11
C VAL A 71 -8.10 -18.18 -1.71
N TRP A 72 -8.64 -17.02 -2.08
CA TRP A 72 -9.99 -16.61 -1.70
C TRP A 72 -10.99 -16.89 -2.81
N ALA A 73 -11.86 -17.88 -2.57
CA ALA A 73 -13.01 -18.19 -3.41
C ALA A 73 -14.22 -17.36 -2.98
N LYS A 74 -14.58 -16.37 -3.79
CA LYS A 74 -15.65 -15.41 -3.51
C LYS A 74 -16.74 -15.46 -4.56
N ARG A 75 -18.00 -15.24 -4.17
CA ARG A 75 -19.14 -15.31 -5.07
C ARG A 75 -19.30 -14.02 -5.86
N ARG A 76 -19.82 -14.17 -7.07
CA ARG A 76 -20.43 -13.09 -7.84
C ARG A 76 -21.94 -13.19 -7.67
N TRP A 77 -22.59 -12.10 -7.33
CA TRP A 77 -24.02 -12.00 -7.10
C TRP A 77 -24.70 -11.28 -8.27
N ARG A 78 -25.95 -11.65 -8.55
CA ARG A 78 -26.89 -10.84 -9.32
C ARG A 78 -27.66 -9.96 -8.33
N CYS A 79 -27.75 -8.65 -8.60
CA CYS A 79 -28.67 -7.80 -7.85
C CYS A 79 -30.09 -8.14 -8.26
N ASP A 80 -30.96 -8.38 -7.28
CA ASP A 80 -32.36 -8.76 -7.53
C ASP A 80 -33.28 -7.54 -7.70
N GLU A 81 -32.80 -6.33 -7.39
CA GLU A 81 -33.51 -5.06 -7.63
C GLU A 81 -33.51 -4.70 -9.13
N PRO A 82 -34.67 -4.73 -9.82
CA PRO A 82 -34.75 -4.48 -11.27
C PRO A 82 -34.28 -3.09 -11.70
N ALA A 83 -34.52 -2.06 -10.89
CA ALA A 83 -34.11 -0.69 -11.20
C ALA A 83 -32.62 -0.42 -10.94
N CYS A 84 -31.90 -1.34 -10.28
CA CYS A 84 -30.51 -1.13 -9.91
C CYS A 84 -29.58 -1.24 -11.13
N ARG A 85 -28.89 -0.14 -11.45
CA ARG A 85 -27.90 -0.06 -12.55
C ARG A 85 -26.74 -1.06 -12.41
N ARG A 86 -26.38 -1.46 -11.18
CA ARG A 86 -25.26 -2.36 -10.92
C ARG A 86 -25.43 -3.73 -11.59
N ARG A 87 -26.63 -4.30 -11.52
CA ARG A 87 -27.05 -5.64 -12.01
C ARG A 87 -26.27 -6.85 -11.46
N SER A 88 -24.97 -6.75 -11.20
CA SER A 88 -24.14 -7.78 -10.59
C SER A 88 -22.98 -7.17 -9.82
N PHE A 89 -22.53 -7.84 -8.77
CA PHE A 89 -21.38 -7.44 -7.98
C PHE A 89 -20.63 -8.68 -7.50
N THR A 90 -19.39 -8.50 -7.07
CA THR A 90 -18.59 -9.58 -6.51
C THR A 90 -18.38 -9.27 -5.04
N GLU A 91 -18.44 -10.31 -4.20
CA GLU A 91 -18.17 -10.17 -2.76
C GLU A 91 -16.86 -9.41 -2.53
N SER A 92 -16.89 -8.58 -1.49
CA SER A 92 -15.76 -7.88 -0.91
C SER A 92 -15.96 -7.81 0.58
N VAL A 93 -14.87 -7.80 1.35
CA VAL A 93 -14.90 -7.63 2.81
C VAL A 93 -13.97 -6.47 3.18
N PRO A 94 -14.15 -5.83 4.35
CA PRO A 94 -13.27 -4.73 4.78
C PRO A 94 -11.79 -5.10 4.80
N ALA A 95 -11.46 -6.35 5.15
CA ALA A 95 -10.09 -6.87 5.13
C ALA A 95 -9.47 -6.94 3.73
N VAL A 96 -10.28 -7.11 2.68
CA VAL A 96 -9.86 -7.16 1.27
C VAL A 96 -10.86 -6.39 0.40
N PRO A 97 -10.72 -5.05 0.32
CA PRO A 97 -11.66 -4.20 -0.39
C PRO A 97 -11.73 -4.49 -1.90
N PRO A 98 -12.81 -4.06 -2.59
CA PRO A 98 -12.95 -4.28 -4.03
C PRO A 98 -11.72 -3.83 -4.83
N ARG A 99 -11.32 -4.64 -5.81
CA ARG A 99 -10.20 -4.38 -6.73
C ARG A 99 -8.82 -4.24 -6.06
N LYS A 100 -8.70 -4.50 -4.75
CA LYS A 100 -7.40 -4.53 -4.05
C LYS A 100 -6.80 -5.93 -4.12
N ARG A 101 -5.47 -5.95 -4.24
CA ARG A 101 -4.64 -7.16 -4.20
C ARG A 101 -3.92 -7.37 -2.87
N PRO A 102 -3.56 -6.34 -2.09
CA PRO A 102 -3.11 -6.54 -0.71
C PRO A 102 -4.28 -6.41 0.28
N THR A 103 -4.19 -7.09 1.42
CA THR A 103 -5.10 -6.89 2.56
C THR A 103 -4.97 -5.46 3.11
N THR A 104 -6.03 -4.97 3.75
CA THR A 104 -6.04 -3.64 4.37
C THR A 104 -4.94 -3.52 5.43
N ARG A 105 -4.75 -4.56 6.26
CA ARG A 105 -3.69 -4.58 7.28
C ARG A 105 -2.27 -4.58 6.70
N LEU A 106 -2.03 -5.28 5.58
CA LEU A 106 -0.72 -5.24 4.91
C LEU A 106 -0.42 -3.83 4.39
N ARG A 107 -1.42 -3.16 3.80
CA ARG A 107 -1.29 -1.77 3.38
C ARG A 107 -1.03 -0.84 4.57
N ALA A 108 -1.78 -1.00 5.66
CA ALA A 108 -1.62 -0.18 6.87
C ALA A 108 -0.21 -0.31 7.45
N ALA A 109 0.29 -1.54 7.59
CA ALA A 109 1.64 -1.81 8.07
C ALA A 109 2.71 -1.17 7.17
N ALA A 110 2.58 -1.26 5.84
CA ALA A 110 3.51 -0.63 4.92
C ALA A 110 3.47 0.91 4.98
N GLY A 111 2.30 1.51 5.24
CA GLY A 111 2.15 2.94 5.45
C GLY A 111 2.80 3.42 6.75
N ALA A 112 2.51 2.73 7.86
CA ALA A 112 3.09 2.99 9.18
C ALA A 112 4.62 2.81 9.18
N ALA A 113 5.14 1.84 8.42
CA ALA A 113 6.58 1.64 8.28
C ALA A 113 7.30 2.88 7.72
N VAL A 114 6.64 3.66 6.85
CA VAL A 114 7.18 4.91 6.32
C VAL A 114 6.89 6.08 7.28
N ALA A 115 5.65 6.20 7.74
CA ALA A 115 5.19 7.33 8.55
C ALA A 115 5.83 7.36 9.93
N ASP A 116 5.87 6.22 10.62
CA ASP A 116 6.17 6.14 12.05
C ASP A 116 7.55 5.53 12.32
N GLN A 117 8.06 4.73 11.38
CA GLN A 117 9.28 3.93 11.58
C GLN A 117 10.47 4.44 10.74
N GLY A 118 10.33 5.60 10.08
CA GLY A 118 11.40 6.26 9.34
C GLY A 118 11.92 5.51 8.12
N ARG A 119 11.24 4.44 7.65
CA ARG A 119 11.67 3.74 6.43
C ARG A 119 11.42 4.58 5.20
N THR A 120 12.30 4.45 4.21
CA THR A 120 12.00 4.96 2.87
C THR A 120 10.86 4.15 2.23
N VAL A 121 10.09 4.77 1.33
CA VAL A 121 9.05 4.06 0.55
C VAL A 121 9.62 2.85 -0.19
N VAL A 122 10.86 2.95 -0.69
CA VAL A 122 11.54 1.84 -1.38
C VAL A 122 11.84 0.68 -0.44
N GLN A 123 12.34 0.99 0.77
CA GLN A 123 12.61 -0.04 1.77
C GLN A 123 11.33 -0.72 2.23
N ALA A 124 10.30 0.04 2.58
CA ALA A 124 9.00 -0.52 2.96
C ALA A 124 8.36 -1.35 1.82
N ALA A 125 8.53 -0.95 0.56
CA ALA A 125 8.10 -1.75 -0.60
C ALA A 125 8.79 -3.13 -0.64
N ARG A 126 10.10 -3.19 -0.39
CA ARG A 126 10.86 -4.44 -0.30
C ARG A 126 10.42 -5.28 0.90
N ASP A 127 10.39 -4.69 2.08
CA ASP A 127 10.06 -5.37 3.35
C ASP A 127 8.64 -5.98 3.34
N HIS A 128 7.70 -5.33 2.66
CA HIS A 128 6.31 -5.81 2.54
C HIS A 128 6.01 -6.54 1.22
N ALA A 129 6.98 -6.72 0.33
CA ALA A 129 6.81 -7.30 -1.01
C ALA A 129 5.67 -6.63 -1.81
N LEU A 130 5.65 -5.29 -1.78
CA LEU A 130 4.72 -4.43 -2.51
C LEU A 130 5.46 -3.58 -3.54
N SER A 131 4.74 -3.02 -4.50
CA SER A 131 5.33 -2.04 -5.40
C SER A 131 5.40 -0.66 -4.74
N TRP A 132 6.35 0.15 -5.18
CA TRP A 132 6.52 1.52 -4.69
C TRP A 132 5.21 2.34 -4.71
N PRO A 133 4.39 2.35 -5.80
CA PRO A 133 3.16 3.13 -5.81
C PRO A 133 2.12 2.69 -4.77
N VAL A 134 2.11 1.39 -4.42
CA VAL A 134 1.19 0.88 -3.40
C VAL A 134 1.60 1.39 -2.02
N VAL A 135 2.89 1.38 -1.72
CA VAL A 135 3.41 1.87 -0.43
C VAL A 135 3.30 3.40 -0.34
N ALA A 136 3.61 4.14 -1.40
CA ALA A 136 3.42 5.59 -1.44
C ALA A 136 1.96 5.96 -1.15
N ALA A 137 1.01 5.29 -1.81
CA ALA A 137 -0.40 5.52 -1.55
C ALA A 137 -0.82 5.11 -0.12
N ALA A 138 -0.25 4.04 0.44
CA ALA A 138 -0.51 3.62 1.81
C ALA A 138 0.00 4.64 2.83
N PHE A 139 1.22 5.17 2.62
CA PHE A 139 1.77 6.27 3.40
C PHE A 139 0.88 7.51 3.33
N THR A 140 0.46 7.94 2.14
CA THR A 140 -0.46 9.09 2.00
C THR A 140 -1.78 8.86 2.73
N SER A 141 -2.36 7.66 2.64
CA SER A 141 -3.58 7.33 3.38
C SER A 141 -3.37 7.35 4.89
N HIS A 142 -2.23 6.85 5.38
CA HIS A 142 -1.89 6.87 6.81
C HIS A 142 -1.70 8.31 7.30
N ALA A 143 -0.88 9.11 6.63
CA ALA A 143 -0.62 10.50 6.99
C ALA A 143 -1.91 11.34 7.02
N ARG A 144 -2.81 11.15 6.04
CA ARG A 144 -4.12 11.83 6.03
C ARG A 144 -5.04 11.47 7.19
N ALA A 145 -4.85 10.32 7.82
CA ALA A 145 -5.67 9.90 8.96
C ALA A 145 -5.26 10.59 10.26
N VAL A 146 -4.01 11.10 10.35
CA VAL A 146 -3.45 11.71 11.56
C VAL A 146 -3.22 13.22 11.41
N LEU A 147 -3.02 13.69 10.17
CA LEU A 147 -2.85 15.12 9.88
C LEU A 147 -4.22 15.80 9.76
N PRO A 148 -4.39 17.00 10.33
CA PRO A 148 -5.60 17.77 10.11
C PRO A 148 -5.68 18.21 8.64
N ALA A 149 -6.90 18.48 8.14
CA ALA A 149 -7.11 18.95 6.77
C ALA A 149 -6.41 20.29 6.52
N GLN A 150 -6.36 21.15 7.55
CA GLN A 150 -5.54 22.35 7.60
C GLN A 150 -4.89 22.43 8.98
N PRO A 151 -3.63 22.88 9.08
CA PRO A 151 -3.03 23.18 10.37
C PRO A 151 -3.77 24.35 11.03
N GLU A 152 -3.83 24.35 12.36
CA GLU A 152 -4.36 25.49 13.11
C GLU A 152 -3.53 26.76 12.82
N PRO A 153 -4.16 27.95 12.74
CA PRO A 153 -3.43 29.20 12.55
C PRO A 153 -2.40 29.43 13.64
N VAL A 154 -1.19 29.83 13.26
CA VAL A 154 -0.10 30.18 14.18
C VAL A 154 0.29 31.65 14.02
N GLN A 155 0.65 32.30 15.12
CA GLN A 155 1.13 33.70 15.09
C GLN A 155 2.51 33.83 14.42
N VAL A 156 3.34 32.79 14.54
CA VAL A 156 4.70 32.74 13.98
C VAL A 156 4.88 31.40 13.27
N LEU A 157 5.18 31.45 11.97
CA LEU A 157 5.49 30.28 11.17
C LEU A 157 7.01 30.18 10.97
N GLY A 158 7.63 29.15 11.55
CA GLY A 158 9.01 28.79 11.24
C GLY A 158 9.07 28.02 9.91
N ILE A 159 9.80 28.56 8.93
CA ILE A 159 10.13 27.86 7.70
C ILE A 159 11.61 27.47 7.81
N ASP A 160 11.89 26.18 7.78
CA ASP A 160 13.26 25.66 7.75
C ASP A 160 13.56 25.05 6.39
N GLU A 161 14.83 25.15 5.98
CA GLU A 161 15.31 24.60 4.72
C GLU A 161 16.35 23.51 5.00
N ILE A 162 16.08 22.31 4.51
CA ILE A 162 17.03 21.21 4.62
C ILE A 162 18.06 21.33 3.50
N ARG A 163 19.25 21.83 3.86
CA ARG A 163 20.39 21.94 2.95
C ARG A 163 20.82 20.56 2.40
N ARG A 164 20.68 20.34 1.09
CA ARG A 164 21.23 19.15 0.43
C ARG A 164 22.64 19.40 -0.10
N GLY A 165 23.64 19.07 0.71
CA GLY A 165 25.05 18.95 0.27
C GLY A 165 26.00 20.05 0.79
N ARG A 166 27.31 19.79 0.64
CA ARG A 166 28.39 20.71 1.04
C ARG A 166 28.50 21.85 0.02
N PRO A 167 28.76 23.10 0.44
CA PRO A 167 29.02 24.21 -0.47
C PRO A 167 30.21 23.85 -1.36
N ARG A 168 30.07 24.11 -2.67
CA ARG A 168 31.18 24.05 -3.62
C ARG A 168 31.58 25.47 -3.96
N TRP A 169 32.87 25.75 -3.84
CA TRP A 169 33.45 27.03 -4.18
C TRP A 169 34.25 26.87 -5.46
N ILE A 170 34.08 27.80 -6.40
CA ILE A 170 34.88 27.91 -7.62
C ILE A 170 35.61 29.25 -7.56
N PRO A 171 36.91 29.30 -7.87
CA PRO A 171 37.64 30.56 -7.93
C PRO A 171 37.15 31.40 -9.12
N ASP A 172 36.84 32.68 -8.89
CA ASP A 172 36.69 33.69 -9.94
C ASP A 172 38.06 34.33 -10.18
N GLU A 173 38.74 33.88 -11.24
CA GLU A 173 40.09 34.32 -11.61
C GLU A 173 40.15 35.81 -11.98
N VAL A 174 39.04 36.40 -12.43
CA VAL A 174 38.96 37.81 -12.82
C VAL A 174 38.88 38.71 -11.60
N ARG A 175 38.15 38.27 -10.57
CA ARG A 175 37.93 39.05 -9.35
C ARG A 175 38.84 38.65 -8.18
N GLY A 176 39.60 37.56 -8.31
CA GLY A 176 40.47 37.04 -7.25
C GLY A 176 39.71 36.56 -6.01
N VAL A 177 38.43 36.22 -6.13
CA VAL A 177 37.56 35.81 -5.01
C VAL A 177 36.91 34.45 -5.28
N TRP A 178 36.66 33.69 -4.22
CA TRP A 178 35.92 32.43 -4.31
C TRP A 178 34.42 32.71 -4.42
N GLN A 179 33.77 32.12 -5.43
CA GLN A 179 32.32 32.19 -5.61
C GLN A 179 31.66 30.85 -5.33
N THR A 180 30.46 30.87 -4.76
CA THR A 180 29.69 29.65 -4.54
C THR A 180 29.16 29.14 -5.88
N ALA A 181 29.53 27.92 -6.26
CA ALA A 181 29.13 27.25 -7.51
C ALA A 181 27.65 26.85 -7.55
N VAL A 182 27.03 26.75 -6.38
CA VAL A 182 25.65 26.30 -6.15
C VAL A 182 25.11 27.21 -5.05
N ASP A 183 24.48 28.32 -5.44
CA ASP A 183 24.01 29.36 -4.51
C ASP A 183 23.09 28.79 -3.41
N ARG A 184 22.94 29.54 -2.32
CA ARG A 184 22.07 29.29 -1.17
C ARG A 184 20.63 28.90 -1.57
N TRP A 185 20.16 29.34 -2.75
CA TRP A 185 18.83 29.07 -3.29
C TRP A 185 18.82 28.11 -4.49
N HIS A 186 19.94 27.43 -4.78
CA HIS A 186 20.09 26.69 -6.02
C HIS A 186 19.37 25.33 -5.96
N VAL A 187 18.13 25.32 -6.44
CA VAL A 187 17.33 24.10 -6.64
C VAL A 187 17.84 23.38 -7.88
N THR A 188 18.79 22.46 -7.72
CA THR A 188 19.22 21.60 -8.82
C THR A 188 18.32 20.37 -8.91
N TRP A 189 17.67 20.17 -10.06
CA TRP A 189 17.20 18.84 -10.43
C TRP A 189 18.45 18.01 -10.72
N ALA A 190 18.70 16.98 -9.92
CA ALA A 190 19.78 16.04 -10.20
C ALA A 190 19.17 14.84 -10.97
N PRO A 191 19.43 14.67 -12.28
CA PRO A 191 19.29 13.35 -12.87
C PRO A 191 20.20 12.41 -12.09
N ARG A 192 19.68 11.26 -11.68
CA ARG A 192 20.46 10.23 -10.96
C ARG A 192 21.77 10.00 -11.70
N ARG A 193 22.91 10.10 -11.00
CA ARG A 193 24.23 9.73 -11.51
C ARG A 193 24.14 8.38 -12.24
N PRO A 194 24.66 8.25 -13.47
CA PRO A 194 25.04 6.94 -13.97
C PRO A 194 26.18 6.42 -13.08
N LEU A 195 26.06 5.15 -12.70
CA LEU A 195 27.12 4.41 -12.01
C LEU A 195 28.38 4.39 -12.90
N ILE A 196 29.53 4.52 -12.24
CA ILE A 196 30.87 4.42 -12.82
C ILE A 196 31.09 3.05 -13.48
N SER A 197 31.80 3.04 -14.62
CA SER A 197 32.77 2.02 -15.09
C SER A 197 32.90 2.17 -16.62
N LEU A 198 34.04 2.18 -17.31
CA LEU A 198 35.49 2.10 -17.06
C LEU A 198 36.11 2.54 -18.41
N SER A 199 37.23 3.27 -18.42
CA SER A 199 38.05 3.43 -19.64
C SER A 199 38.73 2.11 -20.00
N PRO A 200 38.83 1.74 -21.28
CA PRO A 200 39.95 0.98 -21.79
C PRO A 200 40.84 1.92 -22.60
N HIS A 201 42.06 2.16 -22.11
CA HIS A 201 43.17 2.47 -23.00
C HIS A 201 43.98 1.18 -23.15
N LEU A 202 43.80 0.55 -24.32
CA LEU A 202 44.71 -0.25 -25.15
C LEU A 202 43.88 -1.22 -26.01
#